data_AF-A0A942M9B1-F1
#
_entry.id   AF-A0A942M9B1-F1
#
_cell.length_a   1.000
_cell.length_b   1.000
_cell.length_c   1.000
_cell.angle_alpha   90.00
_cell.angle_beta   90.00
_cell.angle_gamma   90.00
#
_symmetry.space_group_name_H-M   'P 1'
#
loop_
_entity.id
_entity.type
_entity.pdbx_description
1 polymer ?
#
loop_
_entity_poly.entity_id
_entity_poly.type
_entity_poly.pdbx_seq_one_letter_code
_entity_poly.pdbx_strand_id
1 'polypeptide(L)'
;MILKSIWTIQNEEKQLKEEFFRKTDALIFQILTNIPSDSLIHVDEKELKVIYAANDRKSLLMEKRPLATFDDYEWIVDNIPGIISAVEEIEKIQIDVMRLYIDKTKKAIEKVDKIHSALEAAL
;
A
#
# COMPACT_ATOMS: atom_id res chain seq x y z
N MET A 1 3.48 47.07 10.22
CA MET A 1 2.86 46.16 11.22
C MET A 1 2.06 45.04 10.55
N ILE A 2 1.25 45.34 9.51
CA ILE A 2 0.46 44.36 8.72
C ILE A 2 1.32 43.32 7.97
N LEU A 3 2.46 43.71 7.41
CA LEU A 3 3.36 42.76 6.71
C LEU A 3 3.92 41.68 7.66
N LYS A 4 4.21 42.02 8.91
CA LYS A 4 4.65 41.05 9.92
C LYS A 4 3.53 40.08 10.28
N SER A 5 2.28 40.53 10.35
CA SER A 5 1.14 39.65 10.66
C SER A 5 0.78 38.71 9.51
N ILE A 6 0.84 39.18 8.24
CA ILE A 6 0.63 38.31 7.07
C ILE A 6 1.70 37.21 7.04
N TRP A 7 2.97 37.57 7.26
CA TRP A 7 4.06 36.61 7.28
C TRP A 7 3.88 35.54 8.36
N THR A 8 3.47 35.92 9.58
CA THR A 8 3.19 34.97 10.66
C THR A 8 2.08 33.98 10.28
N ILE A 9 0.96 34.48 9.73
CA ILE A 9 -0.18 33.63 9.31
C ILE A 9 0.24 32.67 8.19
N GLN A 10 0.97 33.15 7.19
CA GLN A 10 1.48 32.30 6.11
C GLN A 10 2.43 31.21 6.62
N ASN A 11 3.25 31.54 7.62
CA ASN A 11 4.16 30.56 8.22
C ASN A 11 3.40 29.51 9.04
N GLU A 12 2.40 29.91 9.81
CA GLU A 12 1.53 28.99 10.56
C GLU A 12 0.75 28.07 9.61
N GLU A 13 0.13 28.62 8.56
CA GLU A 13 -0.57 27.84 7.53
C GLU A 13 0.35 26.79 6.91
N LYS A 14 1.57 27.19 6.54
CA LYS A 14 2.58 26.29 5.97
C LYS A 14 2.94 25.17 6.94
N GLN A 15 3.18 25.49 8.22
CA GLN A 15 3.54 24.50 9.24
C GLN A 15 2.41 23.47 9.45
N LEU A 16 1.16 23.93 9.51
CA LEU A 16 0.00 23.06 9.66
C LEU A 16 -0.16 22.13 8.44
N LYS A 17 -0.01 22.67 7.22
CA LYS A 17 -0.04 21.86 5.98
C LYS A 17 1.07 20.80 5.97
N GLU A 18 2.29 21.18 6.33
CA GLU A 18 3.43 20.24 6.40
C GLU A 18 3.23 19.16 7.48
N GLU A 19 2.61 19.50 8.61
CA GLU A 19 2.25 18.52 9.64
C GLU A 19 1.17 17.56 9.14
N PHE A 20 0.13 18.09 8.50
CA PHE A 20 -0.96 17.31 7.93
C PHE A 20 -0.45 16.30 6.89
N PHE A 21 0.32 16.74 5.90
CA PHE A 21 0.87 15.87 4.85
C PHE A 21 1.72 14.76 5.45
N ARG A 22 2.59 15.10 6.41
CA ARG A 22 3.45 14.12 7.08
C ARG A 22 2.67 13.06 7.84
N LYS A 23 1.61 13.44 8.55
CA LYS A 23 0.77 12.51 9.31
C LYS A 23 0.00 11.59 8.37
N THR A 24 -0.59 12.15 7.32
CA THR A 24 -1.35 11.37 6.34
C THR A 24 -0.44 10.44 5.53
N ASP A 25 0.75 10.88 5.11
CA ASP A 25 1.76 10.02 4.47
C ASP A 25 2.18 8.84 5.35
N ALA A 26 2.40 9.10 6.65
CA ALA A 26 2.75 8.04 7.59
C ALA A 26 1.63 7.00 7.71
N LEU A 27 0.38 7.45 7.70
CA LEU A 27 -0.79 6.57 7.75
C LEU A 27 -0.95 5.77 6.45
N ILE A 28 -0.81 6.41 5.28
CA ILE A 28 -0.81 5.75 3.97
C ILE A 28 0.25 4.65 3.96
N PHE A 29 1.47 4.96 4.40
CA PHE A 29 2.54 3.98 4.46
C PHE A 29 2.17 2.77 5.33
N GLN A 30 1.59 3.01 6.52
CA GLN A 30 1.16 1.94 7.42
C GLN A 30 0.12 1.03 6.76
N ILE A 31 -0.91 1.62 6.15
CA ILE A 31 -1.99 0.88 5.48
C ILE A 31 -1.44 0.03 4.34
N LEU A 32 -0.49 0.56 3.57
CA LEU A 32 0.04 -0.10 2.38
C LEU A 32 1.21 -1.06 2.66
N THR A 33 1.63 -1.23 3.92
CA THR A 33 2.87 -1.94 4.31
C THR A 33 3.05 -3.27 3.59
N ASN A 34 1.99 -4.09 3.48
CA ASN A 34 2.05 -5.41 2.85
C ASN A 34 1.56 -5.45 1.40
N ILE A 35 1.04 -4.33 0.88
CA ILE A 35 0.47 -4.30 -0.46
C ILE A 35 1.55 -4.20 -1.53
N PRO A 36 1.63 -5.11 -2.51
CA PRO A 36 2.61 -5.05 -3.58
C PRO A 36 2.58 -3.69 -4.29
N SER A 37 3.76 -3.23 -4.72
CA SER A 37 3.82 -2.08 -5.63
C SER A 37 3.10 -2.41 -6.93
N ASP A 38 2.59 -1.39 -7.61
CA ASP A 38 1.74 -1.49 -8.80
C ASP A 38 0.34 -2.08 -8.58
N SER A 39 -0.04 -2.41 -7.34
CA SER A 39 -1.42 -2.77 -7.02
C SER A 39 -2.36 -1.58 -7.27
N LEU A 40 -3.55 -1.85 -7.77
CA LEU A 40 -4.62 -0.87 -7.93
C LEU A 40 -5.62 -1.02 -6.79
N ILE A 41 -5.94 0.09 -6.15
CA ILE A 41 -6.94 0.20 -5.09
C ILE A 41 -8.07 1.04 -5.67
N HIS A 42 -9.28 0.47 -5.66
CA HIS A 42 -10.47 1.15 -6.14
C HIS A 42 -11.30 1.57 -4.93
N VAL A 43 -11.54 2.87 -4.79
CA VAL A 43 -12.39 3.43 -3.73
C VAL A 43 -13.40 4.36 -4.39
N ASP A 44 -14.67 3.98 -4.31
CA ASP A 44 -15.77 4.60 -5.05
C ASP A 44 -15.45 4.73 -6.55
N GLU A 45 -15.41 5.96 -7.07
CA GLU A 45 -15.12 6.23 -8.49
C GLU A 45 -13.63 6.49 -8.76
N LYS A 46 -12.77 6.44 -7.72
CA LYS A 46 -11.34 6.72 -7.86
C LYS A 46 -10.50 5.45 -7.87
N GLU A 47 -9.54 5.43 -8.79
CA GLU A 47 -8.46 4.45 -8.84
C GLU A 47 -7.19 5.07 -8.26
N LEU A 48 -6.59 4.35 -7.32
CA LEU A 48 -5.33 4.69 -6.68
C LEU A 48 -4.31 3.61 -7.02
N LYS A 49 -3.14 4.02 -7.51
CA LYS A 49 -2.05 3.09 -7.78
C LYS A 49 -1.02 3.12 -6.66
N VAL A 50 -0.72 1.96 -6.09
CA VAL A 50 0.34 1.81 -5.08
C VAL A 50 1.69 1.94 -5.76
N ILE A 51 2.53 2.83 -5.24
CA ILE A 51 3.90 3.05 -5.72
C ILE A 51 4.90 2.95 -4.59
N TYR A 52 6.14 2.68 -4.95
CA TYR A 52 7.28 2.85 -4.07
C TYR A 52 7.90 4.22 -4.33
N ALA A 53 7.79 5.14 -3.37
CA ALA A 53 8.39 6.46 -3.46
C ALA A 53 9.91 6.40 -3.21
N ALA A 54 10.64 7.42 -3.64
CA ALA A 54 12.10 7.48 -3.56
C ALA A 54 12.68 7.46 -2.12
N ASN A 55 11.82 7.60 -1.11
CA ASN A 55 12.17 7.58 0.31
C ASN A 55 11.96 6.21 0.97
N ASP A 56 11.91 5.15 0.17
CA ASP A 56 11.66 3.76 0.60
C ASP A 56 10.29 3.54 1.27
N ARG A 57 9.34 4.46 1.04
CA ARG A 57 7.96 4.34 1.54
C ARG A 57 6.99 4.11 0.41
N LYS A 58 5.99 3.26 0.68
CA LYS A 58 4.83 3.14 -0.19
C LYS A 58 3.98 4.41 -0.10
N SER A 59 3.47 4.81 -1.26
CA SER A 59 2.54 5.92 -1.41
C SER A 59 1.56 5.60 -2.53
N LEU A 60 0.71 6.56 -2.87
CA LEU A 60 -0.35 6.43 -3.85
C LEU A 60 -0.17 7.43 -4.98
N LEU A 61 -0.49 6.98 -6.19
CA LEU A 61 -0.84 7.88 -7.28
C LEU A 61 -2.36 7.96 -7.35
N MET A 62 -2.88 9.18 -7.37
CA MET A 62 -4.27 9.45 -7.70
C MET A 62 -4.31 10.07 -9.09
N GLU A 63 -5.15 9.55 -10.00
CA GLU A 63 -5.25 10.07 -11.38
C GLU A 63 -3.89 10.11 -12.11
N LYS A 64 -3.04 9.10 -11.89
CA LYS A 64 -1.69 8.96 -12.46
C LYS A 64 -0.67 10.01 -12.02
N ARG A 65 -0.95 10.79 -10.98
CA ARG A 65 -0.02 11.76 -10.38
C ARG A 65 0.18 11.49 -8.88
N PRO A 66 1.32 11.87 -8.30
CA PRO A 66 1.52 11.80 -6.84
C PRO A 66 0.53 12.69 -6.10
N LEU A 67 0.25 12.33 -4.85
CA LEU A 67 -0.43 13.21 -3.90
C LEU A 67 0.46 14.42 -3.63
N ALA A 68 -0.03 15.62 -3.95
CA ALA A 68 0.77 16.84 -3.90
C ALA A 68 0.01 18.05 -3.33
N THR A 69 -1.32 18.02 -3.34
CA THR A 69 -2.16 19.14 -2.89
C THR A 69 -2.87 18.83 -1.59
N PHE A 70 -3.33 19.87 -0.89
CA PHE A 70 -4.12 19.68 0.32
C PHE A 70 -5.37 18.83 0.06
N ASP A 71 -6.09 19.15 -1.02
CA ASP A 71 -7.31 18.44 -1.43
C ASP A 71 -7.06 16.95 -1.70
N ASP A 72 -5.86 16.59 -2.20
CA ASP A 72 -5.50 15.18 -2.38
C ASP A 72 -5.44 14.45 -1.03
N TYR A 73 -4.75 15.03 -0.06
CA TYR A 73 -4.59 14.44 1.27
C TYR A 73 -5.90 14.46 2.06
N GLU A 74 -6.71 15.51 1.91
CA GLU A 74 -8.04 15.60 2.50
C GLU A 74 -8.95 14.47 1.98
N TRP A 75 -8.99 14.29 0.65
CA TRP A 75 -9.75 13.19 0.05
C TRP A 75 -9.29 11.83 0.56
N ILE A 76 -7.97 11.60 0.70
CA ILE A 76 -7.46 10.35 1.28
C ILE A 76 -8.00 10.14 2.69
N VAL A 77 -7.93 11.16 3.55
CA VAL A 77 -8.39 11.07 4.94
C VAL A 77 -9.87 10.74 5.02
N ASP A 78 -10.69 11.42 4.22
CA ASP A 78 -12.14 11.19 4.17
C ASP A 78 -12.49 9.77 3.70
N ASN A 79 -11.61 9.14 2.92
CA ASN A 79 -11.83 7.84 2.29
C ASN A 79 -10.99 6.70 2.90
N ILE A 80 -10.31 6.93 4.04
CA ILE A 80 -9.52 5.90 4.74
C ILE A 80 -10.29 4.58 4.92
N PRO A 81 -11.56 4.57 5.38
CA PRO A 81 -12.28 3.30 5.58
C PRO A 81 -12.42 2.49 4.29
N GLY A 82 -12.69 3.16 3.17
CA GLY A 82 -12.79 2.53 1.85
C GLY A 82 -11.43 2.01 1.37
N ILE A 83 -10.36 2.79 1.58
CA ILE A 83 -8.99 2.36 1.27
C ILE A 83 -8.62 1.11 2.07
N ILE A 84 -8.90 1.07 3.38
CA ILE A 84 -8.62 -0.09 4.24
C ILE A 84 -9.39 -1.31 3.73
N SER A 85 -10.69 -1.17 3.45
CA SER A 85 -11.50 -2.28 2.94
C SER A 85 -10.95 -2.85 1.62
N ALA A 86 -10.53 -2.00 0.69
CA ALA A 86 -9.96 -2.42 -0.58
C ALA A 86 -8.58 -3.09 -0.40
N VAL A 87 -7.77 -2.59 0.54
CA VAL A 87 -6.48 -3.19 0.92
C VAL A 87 -6.67 -4.58 1.52
N GLU A 88 -7.62 -4.77 2.43
CA GLU A 88 -7.93 -6.06 3.05
C GLU A 88 -8.38 -7.09 2.01
N GLU A 89 -9.14 -6.67 0.99
CA GLU A 89 -9.55 -7.55 -0.10
C GLU A 89 -8.34 -8.02 -0.92
N ILE A 90 -7.43 -7.10 -1.26
CA ILE A 90 -6.18 -7.43 -1.96
C ILE A 90 -5.32 -8.40 -1.14
N GLU A 91 -5.17 -8.17 0.16
CA GLU A 91 -4.42 -9.07 1.06
C GLU A 91 -5.07 -10.46 1.11
N LYS A 92 -6.39 -10.54 1.22
CA LYS A 92 -7.12 -11.80 1.26
C LYS A 92 -6.88 -12.62 -0.01
N ILE A 93 -6.98 -11.99 -1.19
CA ILE A 93 -6.71 -12.65 -2.47
C ILE A 93 -5.27 -13.18 -2.50
N GLN A 94 -4.30 -12.39 -2.05
CA GLN A 94 -2.91 -12.83 -2.00
C GLN A 94 -2.71 -14.02 -1.05
N ILE A 95 -3.31 -14.00 0.13
CA ILE A 95 -3.25 -15.11 1.09
C ILE A 95 -3.81 -16.38 0.48
N ASP A 96 -4.95 -16.31 -0.20
CA ASP A 96 -5.58 -17.47 -0.82
C ASP A 96 -4.72 -18.04 -1.96
N VAL A 97 -4.13 -17.18 -2.79
CA VAL A 97 -3.18 -17.58 -3.83
C VAL A 97 -1.93 -18.22 -3.23
N MET A 98 -1.35 -17.63 -2.18
CA MET A 98 -0.19 -18.20 -1.50
C MET A 98 -0.51 -19.57 -0.88
N ARG A 99 -1.68 -19.73 -0.25
CA ARG A 99 -2.13 -21.03 0.29
C ARG A 99 -2.22 -22.09 -0.80
N LEU A 100 -2.76 -21.74 -1.97
CA LEU A 100 -2.84 -22.64 -3.11
C LEU A 100 -1.45 -23.08 -3.58
N TYR A 101 -0.50 -22.14 -3.68
CA TYR A 101 0.88 -22.46 -4.07
C TYR A 101 1.59 -23.34 -3.03
N ILE A 102 1.36 -23.09 -1.73
CA ILE A 102 1.90 -23.92 -0.65
C ILE A 102 1.38 -25.36 -0.78
N ASP A 103 0.08 -25.57 -1.00
CA ASP A 103 -0.49 -26.91 -1.18
C ASP A 103 0.10 -27.63 -2.41
N LYS A 104 0.20 -26.93 -3.55
CA LYS A 104 0.84 -27.48 -4.76
C LYS A 104 2.29 -27.86 -4.51
N THR A 105 3.04 -27.02 -3.79
CA THR A 105 4.46 -27.25 -3.47
C THR A 105 4.63 -28.46 -2.56
N LYS A 106 3.80 -28.60 -1.52
CA LYS A 106 3.80 -29.79 -0.64
C LYS A 106 3.56 -31.08 -1.42
N LYS A 107 2.55 -31.11 -2.29
CA LYS A 107 2.27 -32.27 -3.15
C LYS A 107 3.41 -32.58 -4.12
N ALA A 108 4.11 -31.57 -4.61
CA ALA A 108 5.29 -31.76 -5.46
C ALA A 108 6.45 -32.39 -4.67
N ILE A 109 6.71 -31.92 -3.45
CA ILE A 109 7.71 -32.49 -2.54
C ILE A 109 7.40 -33.97 -2.27
N GLU A 110 6.17 -34.30 -1.88
CA GLU A 110 5.76 -35.70 -1.63
C GLU A 110 5.98 -36.62 -2.84
N LYS A 111 5.77 -36.11 -4.06
CA LYS A 111 6.04 -36.87 -5.29
C LYS A 111 7.53 -37.12 -5.47
N VAL A 112 8.37 -36.09 -5.24
CA VAL A 112 9.82 -36.23 -5.33
C VAL A 112 10.32 -37.24 -4.31
N ASP A 113 9.86 -37.15 -3.06
CA ASP A 113 10.25 -38.07 -1.99
C ASP A 113 9.89 -39.52 -2.35
N LYS A 114 8.69 -39.76 -2.88
CA LYS A 114 8.26 -41.10 -3.35
C LYS A 114 9.16 -41.64 -4.46
N ILE A 115 9.54 -40.80 -5.42
CA ILE A 115 10.45 -41.19 -6.51
C ILE A 115 11.83 -41.54 -5.94
N HIS A 116 12.33 -40.74 -5.00
CA HIS A 116 13.62 -40.96 -4.38
C HIS A 116 13.66 -42.28 -3.62
N SER A 117 12.67 -42.54 -2.76
CA SER A 117 12.58 -43.82 -2.02
C SER A 117 12.44 -45.03 -2.95
N ALA A 118 11.71 -44.89 -4.07
CA ALA A 118 11.59 -45.98 -5.06
C ALA A 118 12.92 -46.27 -5.78
N LEU A 119 13.72 -45.23 -6.05
CA LEU A 119 15.04 -45.39 -6.65
C LEU A 119 16.02 -46.06 -5.68
N GLU A 120 16.03 -45.66 -4.41
CA GLU A 120 16.87 -46.27 -3.37
C GLU A 120 16.52 -47.75 -3.15
N ALA A 121 15.23 -48.12 -3.23
CA ALA A 121 14.80 -49.51 -3.09
C ALA A 121 15.14 -50.41 -4.30
N ALA A 122 15.48 -49.80 -5.45
CA ALA A 122 15.83 -50.51 -6.68
C ALA A 122 17.34 -50.68 -6.89
N LEU A 123 18.17 -50.08 -6.04
CA LEU A 123 19.63 -50.19 -5.99
C LEU A 123 20.05 -51.21 -4.92
#